data_AF-A0A2E9WA41-F1
#
_entry.id   AF-A0A2E9WA41-F1
#
_cell.length_a   1.000
_cell.length_b   1.000
_cell.length_c   1.000
_cell.angle_alpha   90.00
_cell.angle_beta   90.00
_cell.angle_gamma   90.00
#
_symmetry.space_group_name_H-M   'P 1'
#
loop_
_entity.id
_entity.type
_entity.pdbx_description
1 polymer ?
#
loop_
_entity_poly.entity_id
_entity_poly.type
_entity_poly.pdbx_seq_one_letter_code
_entity_poly.pdbx_strand_id
1 'polypeptide(L)' 'MQISTRSGPRILAILGPTNTGKTHLAMERMLAHTTGMIGFPLRLLARENYDRAVAKVGKGAVALI' A
#
# COMPACT_ATOMS: atom_id res chain seq x y z
N MET A 1 11.24 27.56 -10.41
CA MET A 1 11.64 26.76 -11.59
C MET A 1 11.00 25.39 -11.46
N GLN A 2 9.84 25.18 -12.08
CA GLN A 2 9.09 23.93 -11.99
C GLN A 2 9.49 23.09 -13.21
N ILE A 3 10.35 22.10 -13.01
CA ILE A 3 10.69 21.16 -14.08
C ILE A 3 9.51 20.21 -14.22
N SER A 4 8.61 20.54 -15.15
CA SER A 4 7.51 19.67 -15.56
C SER A 4 8.12 18.47 -16.29
N THR A 5 8.26 17.34 -15.59
CA THR A 5 8.71 16.08 -16.19
C THR A 5 7.53 15.13 -16.39
N ARG A 6 7.04 15.13 -17.64
CA ARG A 6 6.52 13.97 -18.40
C ARG A 6 5.19 13.33 -17.97
N SER A 7 4.50 12.76 -18.96
CA SER A 7 3.28 11.94 -18.85
C SER A 7 3.56 10.56 -18.24
N GLY A 8 4.27 10.52 -17.11
CA GLY A 8 4.52 9.30 -16.34
C GLY A 8 3.47 9.08 -15.26
N PRO A 9 3.43 7.89 -14.65
CA PRO A 9 2.56 7.63 -13.50
C PRO A 9 2.84 8.64 -12.38
N ARG A 10 1.78 9.14 -11.74
CA ARG A 10 1.87 10.12 -10.65
C ARG A 10 2.51 9.48 -9.43
N ILE A 11 3.65 10.02 -9.00
CA ILE A 11 4.32 9.63 -7.75
C ILE A 11 3.91 10.61 -6.64
N LEU A 12 3.47 10.07 -5.50
CA LEU A 12 3.09 10.85 -4.32
C LEU A 12 3.87 10.34 -3.09
N ALA A 13 4.52 11.26 -2.37
CA ALA A 13 5.13 10.97 -1.07
C ALA A 13 4.21 11.47 0.06
N ILE A 14 3.81 10.56 0.96
CA ILE A 14 3.03 10.89 2.15
C ILE A 14 3.94 10.71 3.37
N LEU A 15 4.26 11.80 4.04
CA LEU A 15 5.17 11.84 5.18
C LEU A 15 4.42 12.12 6.48
N GLY A 16 4.89 11.57 7.58
CA GLY A 16 4.37 11.86 8.92
C GLY A 16 4.96 10.93 9.98
N PRO A 17 4.85 11.28 11.27
CA PRO A 17 5.36 10.48 12.39
C PRO A 17 4.84 9.05 12.38
N THR A 18 5.51 8.12 13.05
CA THR A 18 5.01 6.73 13.18
C THR A 18 3.65 6.69 13.88
N ASN A 19 2.89 5.62 13.67
CA ASN A 19 1.58 5.38 14.28
C ASN A 19 0.46 6.41 13.97
N THR A 20 0.55 7.14 12.86
CA THR A 20 -0.48 8.11 12.40
C THR A 20 -1.39 7.60 11.29
N GLY A 21 -1.58 6.27 11.16
CA GLY A 21 -2.53 5.69 10.19
C GLY A 21 -2.10 5.68 8.72
N LYS A 22 -0.88 6.13 8.37
CA LYS A 22 -0.40 6.14 6.97
C LYS A 22 -0.49 4.76 6.27
N THR A 23 -0.11 3.69 6.97
CA THR A 23 -0.20 2.32 6.45
C THR A 23 -1.64 1.90 6.23
N HIS A 24 -2.56 2.31 7.11
CA HIS A 24 -3.98 2.02 6.96
C HIS A 24 -4.53 2.69 5.70
N LEU A 25 -4.27 3.98 5.52
CA LEU A 25 -4.66 4.73 4.32
C LEU A 25 -4.07 4.11 3.04
N ALA A 26 -2.80 3.70 3.06
CA ALA A 26 -2.15 3.05 1.92
C ALA A 26 -2.83 1.71 1.56
N MET A 27 -3.17 0.90 2.56
CA MET A 27 -3.88 -0.37 2.37
C MET A 27 -5.28 -0.16 1.78
N GLU A 28 -6.07 0.78 2.33
CA GLU A 28 -7.40 1.08 1.79
C GLU A 28 -7.35 1.59 0.35
N ARG A 29 -6.40 2.48 0.05
CA ARG A 29 -6.20 2.96 -1.31
C ARG A 29 -5.76 1.85 -2.25
N MET A 30 -4.86 0.96 -1.83
CA MET A 30 -4.44 -0.18 -2.66
C MET A 30 -5.61 -1.12 -2.95
N LEU A 31 -6.39 -1.50 -1.93
CA LEU A 31 -7.52 -2.43 -2.07
C LEU A 31 -8.70 -1.84 -2.88
N ALA A 32 -8.77 -0.52 -3.03
CA ALA A 32 -9.75 0.13 -3.91
C ALA A 32 -9.40 0.04 -5.41
N HIS A 33 -8.18 -0.37 -5.77
CA HIS A 33 -7.78 -0.62 -7.16
C HIS A 33 -7.97 -2.11 -7.51
N THR A 34 -8.25 -2.41 -8.79
CA THR A 34 -8.44 -3.79 -9.28
C THR A 34 -7.21 -4.67 -9.03
N THR A 35 -6.01 -4.10 -9.12
CA THR A 35 -4.74 -4.77 -8.82
C THR A 35 -3.79 -3.78 -8.12
N GLY A 36 -2.88 -4.31 -7.31
CA GLY A 36 -1.92 -3.48 -6.59
C GLY A 36 -0.88 -4.31 -5.83
N MET A 37 0.18 -3.64 -5.40
CA MET A 37 1.23 -4.21 -4.56
C MET A 37 1.59 -3.20 -3.47
N ILE A 38 1.85 -3.69 -2.26
CA ILE A 38 2.39 -2.90 -1.16
C ILE A 38 3.60 -3.64 -0.56
N GLY A 39 4.71 -2.92 -0.44
CA GLY A 39 5.93 -3.43 0.18
C GLY A 39 5.99 -3.05 1.65
N PHE A 40 6.52 -3.96 2.48
CA PHE A 40 6.81 -3.71 3.89
C PHE A 40 8.28 -3.98 4.18
N PRO A 41 8.91 -3.19 5.07
CA PRO A 41 10.33 -3.37 5.40
C PRO A 41 10.60 -4.65 6.22
N LEU A 42 9.58 -5.20 6.89
CA LEU A 42 9.72 -6.37 7.77
C LEU A 42 8.72 -7.45 7.40
N ARG A 43 9.15 -8.72 7.44
CA ARG A 43 8.31 -9.90 7.17
C ARG A 43 7.11 -9.98 8.10
N LEU A 44 7.28 -9.63 9.37
CA LEU A 44 6.20 -9.62 10.36
C LEU A 44 5.08 -8.64 9.96
N LEU A 45 5.45 -7.43 9.52
CA LEU A 45 4.49 -6.43 9.06
C LEU A 45 3.79 -6.89 7.77
N ALA A 46 4.52 -7.54 6.87
CA ALA A 46 3.93 -8.11 5.66
C ALA A 46 2.91 -9.20 6.00
N ARG A 47 3.20 -10.08 6.97
CA ARG A 47 2.28 -11.11 7.44
C ARG A 47 1.03 -10.52 8.08
N GLU A 48 1.19 -9.59 9.01
CA GLU A 48 0.06 -8.94 9.69
C GLU A 48 -0.87 -8.24 8.69
N ASN A 49 -0.31 -7.52 7.71
CA ASN A 49 -1.12 -6.81 6.71
C ASN A 49 -1.71 -7.75 5.65
N TYR A 50 -1.04 -8.87 5.33
CA TYR A 50 -1.63 -9.95 4.54
C TYR A 50 -2.89 -10.50 5.22
N ASP A 51 -2.82 -10.82 6.52
CA ASP A 51 -3.98 -11.35 7.26
C ASP A 51 -5.15 -10.35 7.28
N ARG A 52 -4.85 -9.05 7.45
CA ARG A 52 -5.85 -7.98 7.36
C ARG A 52 -6.46 -7.85 5.96
N ALA A 53 -5.66 -8.00 4.90
CA ALA A 53 -6.16 -7.98 3.52
C ALA A 53 -7.04 -9.20 3.22
N VAL A 54 -6.60 -10.40 3.62
CA VAL A 54 -7.37 -11.64 3.48
C VAL A 54 -8.72 -11.54 4.21
N ALA A 55 -8.76 -10.96 5.41
CA ALA A 55 -10.00 -10.73 6.13
C ALA A 55 -10.97 -9.78 5.40
N LYS A 56 -10.45 -8.85 4.58
CA LYS A 56 -11.26 -7.88 3.82
C LYS A 56 -11.72 -8.40 2.45
N VAL A 57 -10.86 -9.07 1.70
CA VAL A 57 -11.12 -9.43 0.28
C VAL A 57 -11.03 -10.93 -0.02
N GLY A 58 -10.70 -11.75 0.97
CA GLY A 58 -10.60 -13.21 0.84
C GLY A 58 -9.23 -13.70 0.37
N LYS A 59 -8.89 -14.93 0.76
CA LYS A 59 -7.57 -15.54 0.53
C LYS A 59 -7.21 -15.69 -0.95
N GLY A 60 -8.20 -15.90 -1.82
CA GLY A 60 -7.99 -16.06 -3.26
C GLY A 60 -7.57 -14.76 -3.98
N ALA A 61 -7.77 -13.60 -3.35
CA ALA A 61 -7.49 -12.29 -3.93
C ALA A 61 -6.14 -11.69 -3.45
N VAL A 62 -5.42 -12.36 -2.56
CA VAL A 62 -4.20 -11.81 -1.92
C VAL A 62 -3.07 -12.83 -1.96
N ALA A 63 -1.88 -12.36 -2.33
CA ALA A 63 -0.64 -13.13 -2.27
C ALA A 63 0.35 -12.47 -1.29
N LEU A 64 1.24 -13.29 -0.70
CA LEU A 64 2.39 -12.85 0.08
C LEU A 64 3.64 -13.50 -0.52
N ILE A 65 4.64 -12.68 -0.84
CA ILE A 65 5.91 -13.07 -1.45
C ILE A 65 7.02 -12.97 -0.39
#